data_AF-A0A9D1N421-F1
#
_entry.id   AF-A0A9D1N421-F1
#
_cell.length_a   1.000
_cell.length_b   1.000
_cell.length_c   1.000
_cell.angle_alpha   90.00
_cell.angle_beta   90.00
_cell.angle_gamma   90.00
#
_symmetry.space_group_name_H-M   'P 1'
#
loop_
_entity.id
_entity.type
_entity.pdbx_description
1 polymer ?
#
loop_
_entity_poly.entity_id
_entity_poly.type
_entity_poly.pdbx_seq_one_letter_code
_entity_poly.pdbx_strand_id
1 'polypeptide(L)' 'MEWFAALFIRLAVMALLAGAAELLVPEGALRGAAATAVGIAFASAAAAQIMGIFDAWGV' A
#
# COMPACT_ATOMS: atom_id res chain seq x y z
N MET A 1 -12.34 -5.62 16.79
CA MET A 1 -12.66 -6.35 15.54
C MET A 1 -12.93 -5.41 14.38
N GLU A 2 -13.87 -4.45 14.51
CA GLU A 2 -14.21 -3.52 13.41
C GLU A 2 -13.03 -2.68 12.90
N TRP A 3 -12.15 -2.21 13.80
CA TRP A 3 -10.95 -1.42 13.46
C TRP A 3 -9.94 -2.21 12.62
N PHE A 4 -9.78 -3.50 12.91
CA PHE A 4 -8.89 -4.40 12.17
C PHE A 4 -9.47 -4.71 10.78
N ALA A 5 -10.79 -4.90 10.68
CA ALA A 5 -11.48 -5.06 9.41
C ALA A 5 -11.37 -3.79 8.53
N ALA A 6 -11.51 -2.61 9.11
CA ALA A 6 -11.33 -1.34 8.40
C ALA A 6 -9.89 -1.14 7.89
N LEU A 7 -8.88 -1.51 8.70
CA LEU A 7 -7.48 -1.51 8.26
C LEU A 7 -7.27 -2.48 7.09
N PHE A 8 -7.76 -3.70 7.21
CA PHE A 8 -7.65 -4.71 6.18
C PHE A 8 -8.25 -4.24 4.85
N ILE A 9 -9.45 -3.65 4.88
CA ILE A 9 -10.11 -3.08 3.70
C ILE A 9 -9.25 -1.98 3.08
N ARG A 10 -8.71 -1.04 3.88
CA ARG A 10 -7.83 0.03 3.37
C ARG A 10 -6.58 -0.51 2.70
N LEU A 11 -5.91 -1.47 3.33
CA LEU A 11 -4.70 -2.09 2.77
C LEU A 11 -5.02 -2.86 1.47
N ALA A 12 -6.13 -3.58 1.43
CA ALA A 12 -6.58 -4.29 0.23
C ALA A 12 -6.87 -3.31 -0.93
N VAL A 13 -7.55 -2.19 -0.66
CA VAL A 13 -7.81 -1.16 -1.68
C VAL A 13 -6.53 -0.51 -2.17
N MET A 14 -5.58 -0.19 -1.27
CA MET A 14 -4.28 0.35 -1.64
C MET A 14 -3.48 -0.63 -2.51
N ALA A 15 -3.53 -1.94 -2.22
CA ALA A 15 -2.85 -2.97 -3.00
C ALA A 15 -3.45 -3.11 -4.40
N LEU A 16 -4.78 -3.08 -4.52
CA LEU A 16 -5.47 -3.09 -5.80
C LEU A 16 -5.12 -1.86 -6.65
N LEU A 17 -5.09 -0.67 -6.05
CA LEU A 17 -4.70 0.57 -6.71
C LEU A 17 -3.23 0.56 -7.15
N ALA A 18 -2.34 0.04 -6.31
CA ALA A 18 -0.92 -0.12 -6.64
C ALA A 18 -0.75 -1.05 -7.85
N GLY A 19 -1.40 -2.21 -7.86
CA GLY A 19 -1.37 -3.13 -8.99
C GLY A 19 -1.95 -2.51 -10.27
N ALA A 20 -3.07 -1.77 -10.16
CA ALA A 20 -3.65 -1.05 -11.29
C ALA A 20 -2.69 0.03 -11.84
N ALA A 21 -2.01 0.77 -10.96
CA ALA A 21 -1.02 1.78 -11.35
C ALA A 21 0.16 1.15 -12.09
N GLU A 22 0.66 0.00 -11.64
CA GLU A 22 1.72 -0.74 -12.33
C GLU A 22 1.29 -1.22 -13.72
N LEU A 23 0.04 -1.68 -13.87
CA LEU A 23 -0.51 -2.14 -15.15
C LEU A 23 -0.63 -1.00 -16.18
N LEU A 24 -0.81 0.24 -15.74
CA LEU A 24 -0.86 1.43 -16.59
C LEU A 24 0.52 1.86 -17.12
N VAL A 25 1.61 1.31 -16.58
CA VAL A 25 2.96 1.65 -17.03
C VAL A 25 3.26 0.92 -18.35
N PRO A 26 3.55 1.66 -19.44
CA PRO A 26 3.86 1.04 -20.72
C PRO A 26 5.09 0.12 -20.62
N GLU A 27 5.09 -0.95 -21.41
CA GLU A 27 6.20 -1.91 -21.43
C GLU A 27 7.50 -1.25 -21.90
N GLY A 28 8.60 -1.54 -21.22
CA GLY A 28 9.91 -0.97 -21.51
C GLY A 28 10.81 -0.84 -20.27
N ALA A 29 11.92 -0.12 -20.43
CA ALA A 29 12.96 0.01 -19.40
C ALA A 29 12.46 0.62 -18.07
N LEU A 30 11.36 1.37 -18.09
CA LEU A 30 10.80 2.05 -16.93
C LEU A 30 9.85 1.17 -16.10
N ARG A 31 9.37 0.04 -16.64
CA ARG A 31 8.35 -0.78 -15.97
C ARG A 31 8.85 -1.35 -14.64
N GLY A 32 10.08 -1.86 -14.60
CA GLY A 32 10.68 -2.38 -13.36
C GLY A 32 10.91 -1.29 -12.30
N ALA A 33 11.34 -0.10 -12.72
CA ALA A 33 11.53 1.04 -11.83
C ALA A 33 10.18 1.55 -11.27
N ALA A 34 9.14 1.59 -12.11
CA ALA A 34 7.80 2.00 -11.70
C ALA A 34 7.15 0.98 -10.74
N ALA A 35 7.25 -0.32 -11.03
CA ALA A 35 6.79 -1.39 -10.14
C ALA A 35 7.46 -1.29 -8.76
N THR A 36 8.77 -1.04 -8.73
CA THR A 36 9.54 -0.86 -7.50
C THR A 36 9.09 0.39 -6.74
N ALA A 37 8.93 1.53 -7.41
CA ALA A 37 8.48 2.78 -6.78
C ALA A 37 7.07 2.65 -6.20
N VAL A 38 6.16 2.00 -6.93
CA VAL A 38 4.79 1.70 -6.49
C VAL A 38 4.81 0.76 -5.28
N GLY A 39 5.62 -0.29 -5.31
CA GLY A 39 5.79 -1.22 -4.18
C GLY A 39 6.32 -0.53 -2.92
N ILE A 40 7.32 0.34 -3.04
CA ILE A 40 7.87 1.11 -1.92
C ILE A 40 6.83 2.09 -1.36
N ALA A 41 6.10 2.79 -2.23
CA ALA A 41 5.04 3.72 -1.81
C ALA A 41 3.92 2.98 -1.05
N PHE A 42 3.52 1.80 -1.53
CA PHE A 42 2.54 0.96 -0.85
C PHE A 42 3.05 0.48 0.51
N ALA A 43 4.27 -0.06 0.58
CA ALA A 43 4.85 -0.55 1.83
C ALA A 43 4.97 0.57 2.88
N SER A 44 5.39 1.77 2.47
CA SER A 44 5.47 2.95 3.34
C SER A 44 4.09 3.38 3.86
N ALA A 45 3.08 3.42 2.99
CA ALA A 45 1.72 3.78 3.38
C ALA A 45 1.08 2.75 4.32
N ALA A 46 1.33 1.46 4.07
CA ALA A 46 0.89 0.37 4.93
C ALA A 46 1.54 0.45 6.32
N ALA A 47 2.85 0.68 6.37
CA ALA A 47 3.57 0.86 7.63
C ALA A 47 3.04 2.04 8.43
N ALA A 48 2.75 3.18 7.79
CA ALA A 48 2.18 4.35 8.47
C ALA A 48 0.80 4.07 9.10
N GLN A 49 -0.08 3.35 8.39
CA GLN A 49 -1.40 2.96 8.92
C GLN A 49 -1.26 2.00 10.11
N ILE A 50 -0.34 1.04 10.02
CA ILE A 50 -0.07 0.08 11.10
C ILE A 50 0.47 0.80 12.33
N MET A 51 1.49 1.66 12.16
CA MET A 51 2.08 2.44 13.25
C MET A 51 1.05 3.37 13.91
N GLY A 52 0.18 4.03 13.13
CA GLY A 52 -0.88 4.87 13.69
C GLY A 52 -1.91 4.11 14.53
N ILE A 53 -2.10 2.81 14.28
CA ILE A 53 -2.95 1.95 15.11
C ILE A 53 -2.25 1.54 16.40
N PHE A 54 -0.96 1.18 16.33
CA PHE A 54 -0.16 0.88 17.53
C PHE A 54 -0.11 2.10 18.47
N ASP A 55 0.14 3.29 17.93
CA ASP A 55 0.11 4.56 18.69
C ASP A 55 -1.27 4.80 19.32
N ALA A 56 -2.36 4.59 18.58
CA ALA A 56 -3.73 4.68 19.12
C ALA A 56 -4.05 3.63 20.19
N TRP A 57 -3.31 2.52 20.25
CA TRP A 57 -3.40 1.49 21.28
C TRP A 57 -2.45 1.73 22.46
N GLY A 58 -1.61 2.77 22.38
CA GLY A 58 -0.63 3.12 23.41
C GLY A 58 0.57 2.18 23.47
N VAL A 59 0.89 1.51 22.36
CA VAL A 59 2.04 0.62 22.17
C VAL A 59 3.05 1.29 21.24
#